data_AF-A0ABD0KXR3-F1
#
_entry.id   AF-A0ABD0KXR3-F1
#
_cell.length_a   1.000
_cell.length_b   1.000
_cell.length_c   1.000
_cell.angle_alpha   90.00
_cell.angle_beta   90.00
_cell.angle_gamma   90.00
#
_symmetry.space_group_name_H-M   'P 1'
#
loop_
_entity.id
_entity.type
_entity.pdbx_description
1 polymer ?
#
loop_
_entity_poly.entity_id
_entity_poly.type
_entity_poly.pdbx_seq_one_letter_code
_entity_poly.pdbx_strand_id
1 'polypeptide(L)'
;MAAILHRHGVGHEDLDWARDTYQDLLADYRCRDKDVHSLSLDCLVNNVSREKLDHPDQIGMKMGSVSRNIFLVVLTYVSCLVHQAAADGSDVNHVPDFDNSLQDFEFVYHDAHNLLLTVYGDTCYLTQLTAGDVAGSARQTTENAVIQAIQSGKQNILHQLTLDQMRYTYQDRLADFHCLEKTIWRLSVSLGDGDD
;
A
#
# COMPACT_ATOMS: atom_id res chain seq x y z
N MET A 1 21.83 -6.16 11.07
CA MET A 1 21.01 -4.99 11.48
C MET A 1 21.10 -4.66 12.97
N ALA A 2 20.94 -5.62 13.90
CA ALA A 2 20.98 -5.35 15.35
C ALA A 2 22.25 -4.63 15.87
N ALA A 3 23.41 -4.88 15.25
CA ALA A 3 24.68 -4.24 15.64
C ALA A 3 24.82 -2.77 15.21
N ILE A 4 24.03 -2.30 14.24
CA ILE A 4 24.09 -0.91 13.74
C ILE A 4 23.19 0.01 14.59
N LEU A 5 22.06 -0.51 15.05
CA LEU A 5 21.06 0.26 15.81
C LEU A 5 21.54 0.64 17.21
N HIS A 6 22.36 -0.20 17.84
CA HIS A 6 22.91 0.05 19.17
C HIS A 6 23.89 1.23 19.22
N ARG A 7 24.51 1.59 18.09
CA ARG A 7 25.45 2.72 18.00
C ARG A 7 24.76 4.08 18.01
N HIS A 8 23.46 4.11 17.74
CA HIS A 8 22.65 5.33 17.67
C HIS A 8 21.66 5.48 18.84
N GLY A 9 21.74 4.61 19.86
CA GLY A 9 20.88 4.69 21.04
C GLY A 9 19.40 4.40 20.76
N VAL A 10 19.09 3.77 19.62
CA VAL A 10 17.71 3.36 19.29
C VAL A 10 17.38 2.11 20.12
N GLY A 11 16.42 2.24 21.02
CA GLY A 11 15.96 1.15 21.87
C GLY A 11 15.14 0.13 21.07
N HIS A 12 15.02 -1.09 21.59
CA HIS A 12 14.14 -2.10 20.99
C HIS A 12 12.68 -1.63 20.96
N GLU A 13 12.27 -0.85 21.97
CA GLU A 13 10.94 -0.26 22.10
C GLU A 13 10.63 0.73 20.96
N ASP A 14 11.63 1.49 20.49
CA ASP A 14 11.46 2.42 19.37
C ASP A 14 11.22 1.68 18.03
N LEU A 15 11.84 0.49 17.88
CA LEU A 15 11.67 -0.36 16.71
C LEU A 15 10.30 -1.06 16.70
N ASP A 16 9.83 -1.50 17.86
CA ASP A 16 8.50 -2.07 18.00
C ASP A 16 7.43 -1.01 17.71
N TRP A 17 7.58 0.22 18.25
CA TRP A 17 6.69 1.34 17.94
C TRP A 17 6.68 1.69 16.44
N ALA A 18 7.86 1.73 15.80
CA ALA A 18 7.96 2.03 14.37
C ALA A 18 7.32 0.92 13.51
N ARG A 19 7.50 -0.35 13.89
CA ARG A 19 6.86 -1.50 13.22
C ARG A 19 5.34 -1.42 13.35
N ASP A 20 4.84 -1.13 14.54
CA ASP A 20 3.39 -1.09 14.79
C ASP A 20 2.76 0.12 14.07
N THR A 21 3.44 1.27 14.08
CA THR A 21 3.05 2.46 13.29
C THR A 21 3.04 2.15 11.79
N TYR A 22 4.00 1.38 11.30
CA TYR A 22 4.05 0.97 9.91
C TYR A 22 2.93 0.00 9.53
N GLN A 23 2.62 -0.97 10.40
CA GLN A 23 1.50 -1.87 10.21
C GLN A 23 0.15 -1.14 10.22
N ASP A 24 -0.01 -0.16 11.10
CA ASP A 24 -1.19 0.70 11.14
C ASP A 24 -1.34 1.53 9.85
N LEU A 25 -0.23 2.05 9.32
CA LEU A 25 -0.22 2.78 8.06
C LEU A 25 -0.64 1.87 6.90
N LEU A 26 -0.08 0.66 6.81
CA LEU A 26 -0.47 -0.33 5.80
C LEU A 26 -1.94 -0.73 5.91
N ALA A 27 -2.48 -0.82 7.12
CA ALA A 27 -3.90 -1.09 7.34
C ALA A 27 -4.78 0.08 6.84
N ASP A 28 -4.39 1.33 7.08
CA ASP A 28 -5.12 2.51 6.57
C ASP A 28 -5.09 2.58 5.04
N TYR A 29 -3.94 2.31 4.42
CA TYR A 29 -3.83 2.22 2.96
C TYR A 29 -4.75 1.13 2.38
N ARG A 30 -4.81 -0.05 3.00
CA ARG A 30 -5.73 -1.13 2.60
C ARG A 30 -7.21 -0.75 2.72
N CYS A 31 -7.55 0.18 3.61
CA CYS A 31 -8.92 0.66 3.79
C CYS A 31 -9.32 1.72 2.74
N ARG A 32 -8.37 2.51 2.22
CA ARG A 32 -8.65 3.59 1.26
C ARG A 32 -8.88 3.13 -0.16
N ASP A 33 -8.26 2.02 -0.56
CA ASP A 33 -8.30 1.52 -1.95
C ASP A 33 -9.54 0.67 -2.27
N LYS A 34 -10.38 0.37 -1.26
CA LYS A 34 -11.64 -0.33 -1.48
C LYS A 34 -12.73 0.69 -1.79
N ASP A 35 -13.37 0.53 -2.95
CA ASP A 35 -14.54 1.30 -3.39
C ASP A 35 -15.49 1.59 -2.22
N VAL A 36 -15.93 2.85 -2.12
CA VAL A 36 -16.75 3.43 -1.03
C VAL A 36 -18.02 2.60 -0.70
N HIS A 37 -18.41 1.68 -1.58
CA HIS A 37 -19.54 0.78 -1.41
C HIS A 37 -19.24 -0.56 -0.72
N SER A 38 -17.96 -0.88 -0.44
CA SER A 38 -17.54 -2.14 0.21
C SER A 38 -16.59 -1.94 1.39
N LEU A 39 -16.75 -0.83 2.14
CA LEU A 39 -16.04 -0.64 3.40
C LEU A 39 -16.30 -1.83 4.34
N SER A 40 -15.27 -2.64 4.57
CA SER A 40 -15.32 -3.71 5.57
C SER A 40 -15.59 -3.11 6.94
N LEU A 41 -16.47 -3.74 7.72
CA LEU A 41 -16.77 -3.35 9.11
C LEU A 41 -15.50 -3.26 9.97
N ASP A 42 -14.46 -4.04 9.63
CA ASP A 42 -13.17 -4.04 10.33
C ASP A 42 -12.44 -2.69 10.22
N CYS A 43 -12.56 -1.99 9.09
CA CYS A 43 -12.00 -0.65 8.90
C CYS A 43 -12.75 0.42 9.72
N LEU A 44 -14.06 0.25 9.88
CA LEU A 44 -14.90 1.15 10.67
C LEU A 44 -14.68 0.95 12.18
N VAL A 45 -14.55 -0.29 12.64
CA VAL A 45 -14.36 -0.62 14.06
C VAL A 45 -12.99 -0.18 14.58
N ASN A 46 -11.92 -0.30 13.77
CA ASN A 46 -10.59 0.15 14.15
C ASN A 46 -10.47 1.69 14.22
N ASN A 47 -11.19 2.43 13.37
CA ASN A 47 -11.20 3.89 13.43
C ASN A 47 -12.08 4.44 14.58
N VAL A 48 -13.21 3.79 14.90
CA VAL A 48 -14.11 4.25 15.97
C VAL A 48 -13.57 3.92 17.37
N SER A 49 -12.81 2.84 17.54
CA SER A 49 -12.28 2.45 18.86
C SER A 49 -11.12 3.33 19.36
N ARG A 50 -10.55 4.20 18.50
CA ARG A 50 -9.41 5.05 18.87
C ARG A 50 -9.77 6.48 19.28
N GLU A 51 -11.02 6.92 19.14
CA GLU A 51 -11.36 8.32 19.39
C GLU A 51 -11.64 8.68 20.87
N LYS A 52 -11.79 7.73 21.80
CA LYS A 52 -12.05 8.06 23.22
C LYS A 52 -11.60 6.97 24.18
N LEU A 53 -10.58 7.25 24.99
CA LEU A 53 -10.60 7.10 26.46
C LEU A 53 -9.25 7.45 27.09
N ASP A 54 -8.78 8.68 26.89
CA ASP A 54 -7.88 9.31 27.85
C ASP A 54 -8.73 10.07 28.88
N HIS A 55 -8.70 9.59 30.13
CA HIS A 55 -9.23 10.15 31.40
C HIS A 55 -10.34 9.33 32.08
N PRO A 56 -9.99 8.35 32.94
CA PRO A 56 -10.97 7.55 33.69
C PRO A 56 -11.43 8.15 35.04
N ASP A 57 -10.98 9.33 35.46
CA ASP A 57 -11.08 9.71 36.90
C ASP A 57 -12.32 10.51 37.35
N GLN A 58 -13.32 10.80 36.52
CA GLN A 58 -14.46 11.61 37.00
C GLN A 58 -15.83 11.27 36.40
N ILE A 59 -16.41 10.08 36.63
CA ILE A 59 -17.88 9.96 36.63
C ILE A 59 -18.35 8.94 37.66
N GLY A 60 -18.59 9.40 38.88
CA GLY A 60 -19.45 8.71 39.85
C GLY A 60 -20.91 8.87 39.45
N MET A 61 -21.46 7.94 38.67
CA MET A 61 -22.90 7.89 38.38
C MET A 61 -23.51 6.55 38.82
N LYS A 62 -24.50 6.66 39.70
CA LYS A 62 -25.43 5.59 40.08
C LYS A 62 -26.14 5.06 38.83
N MET A 63 -25.78 3.85 38.40
CA MET A 63 -26.54 3.12 37.38
C MET A 63 -27.87 2.65 37.96
N GLY A 64 -28.90 3.49 37.83
CA GLY A 64 -30.29 3.09 38.05
C GLY A 64 -30.84 2.37 36.83
N SER A 65 -31.07 1.06 36.97
CA SER A 65 -32.04 0.16 36.31
C SER A 65 -32.39 0.24 34.80
N VAL A 66 -31.87 1.19 34.03
CA VAL A 66 -32.14 1.36 32.58
C VAL A 66 -31.11 0.61 31.71
N SER A 67 -30.02 0.14 32.31
CA SER A 67 -28.86 -0.44 31.61
C SER A 67 -29.08 -1.86 31.06
N ARG A 68 -30.05 -2.63 31.58
CA ARG A 68 -30.20 -4.04 31.17
C ARG A 68 -30.77 -4.23 29.76
N ASN A 69 -31.69 -3.38 29.32
CA ASN A 69 -32.33 -3.54 28.01
C ASN A 69 -31.43 -3.07 26.86
N ILE A 70 -30.63 -2.02 27.08
CA ILE A 70 -29.68 -1.52 26.06
C ILE A 70 -28.57 -2.54 25.81
N PHE A 71 -28.06 -3.18 26.88
CA PHE A 71 -27.01 -4.19 26.75
C PHE A 71 -27.48 -5.42 25.95
N LEU A 72 -28.74 -5.83 26.10
CA LEU A 72 -29.33 -6.93 25.35
C LEU A 72 -29.52 -6.58 23.87
N VAL A 73 -29.93 -5.35 23.55
CA VAL A 73 -30.07 -4.90 22.15
C VAL A 73 -28.72 -4.87 21.45
N VAL A 74 -27.67 -4.37 22.11
CA VAL A 74 -26.30 -4.34 21.56
C VAL A 74 -25.77 -5.77 21.36
N LEU A 75 -25.93 -6.67 22.34
CA LEU A 75 -25.52 -8.07 22.20
C LEU A 75 -26.25 -8.79 21.06
N THR A 76 -27.54 -8.53 20.88
CA THR A 76 -28.33 -9.14 19.79
C THR A 76 -27.86 -8.63 18.44
N TYR A 77 -27.57 -7.32 18.32
CA TYR A 77 -27.05 -6.71 17.09
C TYR A 77 -25.67 -7.27 16.71
N VAL A 78 -24.77 -7.43 17.68
CA VAL A 78 -23.45 -8.04 17.47
C VAL A 78 -23.59 -9.52 17.05
N SER A 79 -24.52 -10.27 17.64
CA SER A 79 -24.71 -11.69 17.27
C SER A 79 -25.23 -11.89 15.84
N CYS A 80 -26.07 -10.98 15.34
CA CYS A 80 -26.52 -10.99 13.94
C CYS A 80 -25.37 -10.67 12.96
N LEU A 81 -24.48 -9.74 13.32
CA LEU A 81 -23.31 -9.40 12.50
C LEU A 81 -22.32 -10.58 12.41
N VAL A 82 -22.13 -11.33 13.50
CA VAL A 82 -21.24 -12.51 13.50
C VAL A 82 -21.81 -13.67 12.66
N HIS A 83 -23.13 -13.81 12.56
CA HIS A 83 -23.75 -14.88 11.75
C HIS A 83 -23.74 -14.62 10.22
N GLN A 84 -23.51 -13.38 9.77
CA GLN A 84 -23.38 -13.08 8.33
C GLN A 84 -21.96 -13.28 7.80
N ALA A 85 -20.96 -13.43 8.67
CA ALA A 85 -19.58 -13.70 8.26
C ALA A 85 -19.29 -15.17 7.90
N ALA A 86 -20.23 -16.09 8.14
CA ALA A 86 -20.03 -17.53 7.92
C ALA A 86 -20.59 -18.04 6.57
N ALA A 87 -21.12 -17.15 5.73
CA ALA A 87 -21.79 -17.52 4.48
C ALA A 87 -21.18 -16.82 3.27
N ASP A 88 -19.85 -16.87 3.12
CA ASP A 88 -19.26 -16.89 1.78
C ASP A 88 -17.91 -17.60 1.85
N GLY A 89 -17.93 -18.89 1.49
CA GLY A 89 -16.73 -19.65 1.16
C GLY A 89 -16.26 -19.36 -0.27
N SER A 90 -16.49 -18.14 -0.76
CA SER A 90 -15.79 -17.63 -1.93
C SER A 90 -14.37 -17.26 -1.51
N ASP A 91 -13.43 -17.80 -2.26
CA ASP A 91 -12.02 -17.45 -2.33
C ASP A 91 -11.85 -15.97 -2.70
N VAL A 92 -12.22 -15.08 -1.77
CA VAL A 92 -12.09 -13.63 -1.89
C VAL A 92 -10.81 -13.26 -1.14
N ASN A 93 -9.84 -12.76 -1.89
CA ASN A 93 -8.55 -12.23 -1.46
C ASN A 93 -7.34 -13.19 -1.52
N HIS A 94 -7.27 -14.12 -2.48
CA HIS A 94 -5.99 -14.21 -3.19
C HIS A 94 -5.92 -13.00 -4.13
N VAL A 95 -5.55 -11.85 -3.58
CA VAL A 95 -4.91 -10.81 -4.38
C VAL A 95 -3.61 -11.49 -4.80
N PRO A 96 -3.42 -11.88 -6.08
CA PRO A 96 -2.11 -12.38 -6.48
C PRO A 96 -1.14 -11.26 -6.12
N ASP A 97 -0.20 -11.53 -5.21
CA ASP A 97 0.90 -10.61 -4.95
C ASP A 97 1.43 -10.22 -6.34
N PHE A 98 1.37 -8.92 -6.65
CA PHE A 98 1.56 -8.37 -8.00
C PHE A 98 3.02 -8.47 -8.48
N ASP A 99 3.77 -9.43 -7.95
CA ASP A 99 5.18 -9.70 -8.22
C ASP A 99 5.28 -10.59 -9.46
N ASN A 100 4.85 -10.07 -10.61
CA ASN A 100 5.11 -10.75 -11.87
C ASN A 100 6.58 -10.54 -12.23
N SER A 101 7.45 -11.41 -11.71
CA SER A 101 8.88 -11.35 -12.03
C SER A 101 9.12 -11.90 -13.43
N LEU A 102 9.42 -11.03 -14.39
CA LEU A 102 9.78 -11.44 -15.75
C LEU A 102 11.27 -11.17 -15.95
N GLN A 103 12.09 -12.23 -16.13
CA GLN A 103 13.53 -12.11 -16.41
C GLN A 103 14.32 -11.27 -15.38
N ASP A 104 14.07 -11.50 -14.08
CA ASP A 104 14.69 -10.74 -12.96
C ASP A 104 14.24 -9.27 -12.85
N PHE A 105 13.24 -8.86 -13.64
CA PHE A 105 12.57 -7.57 -13.48
C PHE A 105 11.36 -7.73 -12.58
N GLU A 106 11.21 -6.82 -11.63
CA GLU A 106 10.01 -6.66 -10.80
C GLU A 106 9.26 -5.41 -11.29
N PHE A 107 7.94 -5.53 -11.48
CA PHE A 107 7.09 -4.46 -11.99
C PHE A 107 6.04 -4.08 -10.97
N VAL A 108 6.09 -2.83 -10.49
CA VAL A 108 5.11 -2.28 -9.55
C VAL A 108 4.33 -1.17 -10.23
N TYR A 109 3.01 -1.36 -10.35
CA TYR A 109 2.10 -0.42 -11.00
C TYR A 109 1.44 0.48 -9.96
N HIS A 110 1.46 1.78 -10.23
CA HIS A 110 0.88 2.82 -9.38
C HIS A 110 -0.21 3.55 -10.17
N ASP A 111 -1.38 2.94 -10.22
CA ASP A 111 -2.52 3.38 -11.04
C ASP A 111 -2.94 4.82 -10.70
N ALA A 112 -2.90 5.19 -9.41
CA ALA A 112 -3.23 6.54 -8.94
C ALA A 112 -2.35 7.65 -9.56
N HIS A 113 -1.15 7.31 -10.03
CA HIS A 113 -0.18 8.26 -10.58
C HIS A 113 0.21 7.97 -12.02
N ASN A 114 -0.41 6.97 -12.67
CA ASN A 114 0.01 6.45 -13.97
C ASN A 114 1.53 6.24 -14.02
N LEU A 115 2.06 5.51 -13.03
CA LEU A 115 3.49 5.29 -12.88
C LEU A 115 3.78 3.78 -12.84
N LEU A 116 4.80 3.36 -13.57
CA LEU A 116 5.38 2.03 -13.52
C LEU A 116 6.78 2.13 -12.91
N LEU A 117 6.98 1.45 -11.78
CA LEU A 117 8.30 1.18 -11.24
C LEU A 117 8.79 -0.17 -11.77
N THR A 118 10.02 -0.19 -12.25
CA THR A 118 10.69 -1.41 -12.67
C THR A 118 11.99 -1.55 -11.89
N VAL A 119 12.12 -2.61 -11.11
CA VAL A 119 13.33 -2.89 -10.34
C VAL A 119 14.15 -3.96 -11.05
N TYR A 120 15.45 -3.70 -11.25
CA TYR A 120 16.40 -4.63 -11.82
C TYR A 120 17.75 -4.49 -11.10
N GLY A 121 18.07 -5.49 -10.26
CA GLY A 121 19.24 -5.46 -9.39
C GLY A 121 19.21 -4.27 -8.41
N ASP A 122 20.27 -3.45 -8.41
CA ASP A 122 20.41 -2.26 -7.56
C ASP A 122 19.89 -0.98 -8.22
N THR A 123 19.05 -1.13 -9.25
CA THR A 123 18.52 -0.01 -10.02
C THR A 123 17.00 -0.05 -10.05
N CYS A 124 16.38 1.13 -9.91
CA CYS A 124 14.96 1.36 -9.99
C CYS A 124 14.68 2.33 -11.14
N TYR A 125 13.81 1.93 -12.06
CA TYR A 125 13.44 2.68 -13.25
C TYR A 125 12.00 3.16 -13.13
N LEU A 126 11.78 4.45 -13.35
CA LEU A 126 10.47 5.10 -13.34
C LEU A 126 10.02 5.36 -14.77
N THR A 127 8.91 4.75 -15.16
CA THR A 127 8.27 5.00 -16.45
C THR A 127 6.90 5.62 -16.20
N GLN A 128 6.67 6.81 -16.75
CA GLN A 128 5.35 7.43 -16.72
C GLN A 128 4.47 6.77 -17.78
N LEU A 129 3.31 6.28 -17.36
CA LEU A 129 2.32 5.65 -18.20
C LEU A 129 1.31 6.67 -18.69
N THR A 130 0.69 6.37 -19.82
CA THR A 130 -0.56 6.99 -20.25
C THR A 130 -1.74 6.15 -19.75
N ALA A 131 -2.94 6.74 -19.69
CA ALA A 131 -4.13 6.06 -19.18
C ALA A 131 -4.51 4.77 -19.95
N GLY A 132 -3.96 4.57 -21.16
CA GLY A 132 -4.17 3.36 -21.96
C GLY A 132 -3.24 2.19 -21.64
N ASP A 133 -2.12 2.44 -20.94
CA ASP A 133 -1.03 1.46 -20.82
C ASP A 133 -1.21 0.45 -19.68
N VAL A 134 -2.18 0.71 -18.80
CA VAL A 134 -2.34 -0.02 -17.53
C VAL A 134 -3.24 -1.26 -17.66
N ALA A 135 -4.00 -1.40 -18.75
CA ALA A 135 -5.05 -2.42 -18.87
C ALA A 135 -4.70 -3.56 -19.84
N GLY A 136 -4.92 -4.80 -19.38
CA GLY A 136 -4.94 -6.00 -20.21
C GLY A 136 -3.65 -6.26 -20.98
N SER A 137 -3.73 -6.48 -22.29
CA SER A 137 -2.57 -6.76 -23.14
C SER A 137 -1.60 -5.57 -23.29
N ALA A 138 -2.07 -4.33 -23.07
CA ALA A 138 -1.21 -3.14 -23.12
C ALA A 138 -0.14 -3.16 -22.02
N ARG A 139 -0.47 -3.78 -20.87
CA ARG A 139 0.45 -3.97 -19.76
C ARG A 139 1.70 -4.76 -20.18
N GLN A 140 1.50 -5.95 -20.76
CA GLN A 140 2.61 -6.81 -21.19
C GLN A 140 3.45 -6.15 -22.29
N THR A 141 2.83 -5.41 -23.21
CA THR A 141 3.55 -4.63 -24.23
C THR A 141 4.43 -3.57 -23.58
N THR A 142 3.92 -2.88 -22.56
CA THR A 142 4.66 -1.87 -21.79
C THR A 142 5.83 -2.48 -21.03
N GLU A 143 5.61 -3.59 -20.31
CA GLU A 143 6.68 -4.31 -19.59
C GLU A 143 7.82 -4.72 -20.54
N ASN A 144 7.47 -5.29 -21.69
CA ASN A 144 8.44 -5.68 -22.72
C ASN A 144 9.20 -4.48 -23.30
N ALA A 145 8.51 -3.36 -23.56
CA ALA A 145 9.13 -2.15 -24.06
C ALA A 145 10.13 -1.55 -23.06
N VAL A 146 9.79 -1.56 -21.76
CA VAL A 146 10.68 -1.12 -20.68
C VAL A 146 11.90 -2.04 -20.58
N ILE A 147 11.72 -3.35 -20.62
CA ILE A 147 12.84 -4.32 -20.63
C ILE A 147 13.79 -4.03 -21.79
N GLN A 148 13.25 -3.89 -23.01
CA GLN A 148 14.05 -3.60 -24.20
C GLN A 148 14.80 -2.27 -24.07
N ALA A 149 14.15 -1.24 -23.52
CA ALA A 149 14.78 0.06 -23.32
C ALA A 149 15.94 -0.03 -22.32
N ILE A 150 15.77 -0.72 -21.19
CA ILE A 150 16.82 -0.95 -20.18
C ILE A 150 17.97 -1.76 -20.79
N GLN A 151 17.68 -2.88 -21.45
CA GLN A 151 18.67 -3.77 -22.06
C GLN A 151 19.44 -3.09 -23.22
N SER A 152 18.81 -2.15 -23.93
CA SER A 152 19.47 -1.41 -25.01
C SER A 152 20.58 -0.47 -24.52
N GLY A 153 20.59 -0.12 -23.23
CA GLY A 153 21.61 0.75 -22.62
C GLY A 153 21.63 2.18 -23.18
N LYS A 154 20.58 2.61 -23.88
CA LYS A 154 20.48 3.96 -24.47
C LYS A 154 20.42 5.01 -23.37
N GLN A 155 21.54 5.71 -23.15
CA GLN A 155 21.65 6.72 -22.08
C GLN A 155 20.81 7.98 -22.34
N ASN A 156 20.44 8.26 -23.60
CA ASN A 156 19.69 9.46 -23.97
C ASN A 156 18.21 9.44 -23.54
N ILE A 157 17.71 8.29 -23.10
CA ILE A 157 16.34 8.13 -22.56
C ILE A 157 16.31 7.96 -21.04
N LEU A 158 17.49 7.96 -20.39
CA LEU A 158 17.65 7.78 -18.96
C LEU A 158 18.02 9.11 -18.30
N HIS A 159 17.21 9.52 -17.33
CA HIS A 159 17.46 10.70 -16.51
C HIS A 159 17.61 10.29 -15.05
N GLN A 160 18.79 10.48 -14.47
CA GLN A 160 19.00 10.11 -13.07
C GLN A 160 18.14 10.99 -12.16
N LEU A 161 17.50 10.36 -11.16
CA LEU A 161 16.72 11.04 -10.13
C LEU A 161 17.23 10.62 -8.74
N THR A 162 16.89 11.41 -7.73
CA THR A 162 17.02 11.01 -6.32
C THR A 162 15.67 10.51 -5.78
N LEU A 163 15.72 9.73 -4.69
CA LEU A 163 14.51 9.26 -4.00
C LEU A 163 13.64 10.43 -3.54
N ASP A 164 14.25 11.51 -3.05
CA ASP A 164 13.54 12.71 -2.63
C ASP A 164 12.83 13.44 -3.78
N GLN A 165 13.45 13.49 -4.97
CA GLN A 165 12.79 14.05 -6.16
C GLN A 165 11.57 13.23 -6.58
N MET A 166 11.68 11.91 -6.51
CA MET A 166 10.58 11.01 -6.80
C MET A 166 9.44 11.18 -5.80
N ARG A 167 9.73 11.18 -4.49
CA ARG A 167 8.75 11.43 -3.41
C ARG A 167 8.03 12.76 -3.61
N TYR A 168 8.78 13.82 -3.92
CA TYR A 168 8.21 15.14 -4.14
C TYR A 168 7.29 15.17 -5.36
N THR A 169 7.66 14.46 -6.44
CA THR A 169 6.93 14.51 -7.72
C THR A 169 5.67 13.64 -7.69
N TYR A 170 5.78 12.41 -7.20
CA TYR A 170 4.70 11.41 -7.30
C TYR A 170 3.96 11.19 -5.99
N GLN A 171 4.49 11.69 -4.85
CA GLN A 171 3.94 11.46 -3.51
C GLN A 171 3.73 9.97 -3.16
N ASP A 172 4.44 9.10 -3.87
CA ASP A 172 4.30 7.67 -3.77
C ASP A 172 5.25 7.11 -2.71
N ARG A 173 4.66 6.60 -1.63
CA ARG A 173 5.40 5.98 -0.53
C ARG A 173 5.73 4.53 -0.81
N LEU A 174 5.06 3.87 -1.76
CA LEU A 174 5.37 2.48 -2.09
C LEU A 174 6.75 2.36 -2.73
N ALA A 175 7.11 3.34 -3.57
CA ALA A 175 8.44 3.44 -4.15
C ALA A 175 9.58 3.49 -3.12
N ASP A 176 9.32 3.94 -1.89
CA ASP A 176 10.32 3.90 -0.81
C ASP A 176 10.66 2.47 -0.42
N PHE A 177 9.73 1.52 -0.48
CA PHE A 177 10.00 0.12 -0.12
C PHE A 177 10.83 -0.59 -1.18
N HIS A 178 10.57 -0.31 -2.46
CA HIS A 178 11.22 -1.00 -3.57
C HIS A 178 12.54 -0.34 -3.98
N CYS A 179 12.68 0.97 -3.79
CA CYS A 179 13.80 1.74 -4.33
C CYS A 179 14.74 2.33 -3.26
N LEU A 180 14.59 1.96 -1.98
CA LEU A 180 15.52 2.35 -0.92
C LEU A 180 16.94 1.86 -1.25
N GLU A 181 17.93 2.74 -1.10
CA GLU A 181 19.36 2.47 -1.36
C GLU A 181 19.70 2.08 -2.82
N LYS A 182 18.74 2.14 -3.75
CA LYS A 182 18.95 1.85 -5.17
C LYS A 182 19.26 3.10 -5.98
N THR A 183 19.88 2.91 -7.15
CA THR A 183 20.05 3.99 -8.13
C THR A 183 18.73 4.21 -8.86
N ILE A 184 18.27 5.46 -8.94
CA ILE A 184 16.95 5.77 -9.51
C ILE A 184 17.12 6.48 -10.85
N TRP A 185 16.43 5.96 -11.87
CA TRP A 185 16.38 6.56 -13.21
C TRP A 185 14.94 6.78 -13.63
N ARG A 186 14.65 7.92 -14.25
CA ARG A 186 13.45 8.10 -15.07
C ARG A 186 13.76 7.63 -16.49
N LEU A 187 12.90 6.76 -16.99
CA LEU A 187 12.94 6.21 -18.33
C LEU A 187 11.85 6.86 -19.19
N SER A 188 12.25 7.53 -20.26
CA SER A 188 11.33 8.10 -21.25
C SER A 188 11.08 7.09 -22.37
N VAL A 189 10.11 6.19 -22.18
CA VAL A 189 9.66 5.27 -23.23
C VAL A 189 8.56 5.95 -24.04
N SER A 190 8.82 6.22 -25.31
CA SER A 190 7.74 6.46 -26.27
C SER A 190 7.19 5.09 -26.68
N LEU A 191 6.10 4.67 -26.05
CA LEU A 191 5.29 3.58 -26.59
C LEU A 191 4.75 4.13 -27.90
N GLY A 192 5.31 3.67 -29.03
CA GLY A 192 4.88 4.18 -30.33
C GLY A 192 3.38 3.98 -30.45
N ASP A 193 2.63 5.06 -30.62
CA ASP A 193 1.25 4.98 -31.07
C ASP A 193 1.32 4.19 -32.38
N GLY A 194 0.89 2.93 -32.34
CA GLY A 194 0.93 2.05 -33.49
C GLY A 194 0.02 2.63 -34.56
N ASP A 195 0.58 3.45 -35.46
CA ASP A 195 0.01 3.73 -36.77
C ASP A 195 0.13 2.44 -37.62
N ASP A 196 -0.65 1.41 -37.25
CA ASP A 196 -0.92 0.23 -38.08
C ASP A 196 -2.26 0.38 -38.81
#